data_AF-A0A174DU57-F1
#
_entry.id   AF-A0A174DU57-F1
#
_cell.length_a   1.000
_cell.length_b   1.000
_cell.length_c   1.000
_cell.angle_alpha   90.00
_cell.angle_beta   90.00
_cell.angle_gamma   90.00
#
_symmetry.space_group_name_H-M   'P 1'
#
loop_
_entity.id
_entity.type
_entity.pdbx_description
1 polymer ?
#
loop_
_entity_poly.entity_id
_entity_poly.type
_entity_poly.pdbx_seq_one_letter_code
_entity_poly.pdbx_strand_id
1 'polypeptide(L)'
;MSRFNLSERIKKENAKEKEQIRLKKKHQIDQENVVVVEKSNTYKFTIKTIISFIKLIATVTLLILAVIGLTTLVYPTLRQEFLTIFLDVFDQFKNFIKM
;
A
#
# COMPACT_ATOMS: atom_id res chain seq x y z
N MET A 1 10.22 42.63 11.43
CA MET A 1 10.51 41.17 11.50
C MET A 1 10.30 40.72 12.95
N SER A 2 9.20 40.00 13.25
CA SER A 2 8.75 39.77 14.63
C SER A 2 9.67 38.82 15.41
N ARG A 3 10.10 39.23 16.63
CA ARG A 3 11.00 38.46 17.52
C ARG A 3 10.46 37.07 17.87
N PHE A 4 9.15 36.87 17.75
CA PHE A 4 8.47 35.59 17.94
C PHE A 4 8.96 34.52 16.95
N ASN A 5 9.19 34.89 15.68
CA ASN A 5 9.70 33.96 14.67
C ASN A 5 11.17 33.58 14.85
N LEU A 6 11.93 34.34 15.66
CA LEU A 6 13.33 34.06 15.93
C LEU A 6 13.46 33.03 17.06
N SER A 7 12.66 33.14 18.12
CA SER A 7 12.68 32.17 19.23
C SER A 7 12.20 30.78 18.80
N GLU A 8 11.21 30.69 17.91
CA GLU A 8 10.75 29.41 17.36
C GLU A 8 11.81 28.73 16.48
N ARG A 9 12.53 29.50 15.66
CA ARG A 9 13.64 28.97 14.85
C ARG A 9 14.76 28.45 15.74
N ILE A 10 15.15 29.23 16.76
CA ILE A 10 16.18 28.84 17.73
C ILE A 10 15.77 27.55 18.46
N LYS A 11 14.51 27.42 18.88
CA LYS A 11 14.02 26.17 19.52
C LYS A 11 14.08 24.97 18.58
N LYS A 12 13.67 25.13 17.32
CA LYS A 12 13.72 24.06 16.30
C LYS A 12 15.16 23.63 15.97
N GLU A 13 16.07 24.59 15.90
CA GLU A 13 17.49 24.33 15.63
C GLU A 13 18.15 23.56 16.78
N ASN A 14 17.92 24.00 18.02
CA ASN A 14 18.37 23.31 19.23
C ASN A 14 17.81 21.88 19.36
N ALA A 15 16.55 21.67 18.95
CA ALA A 15 15.94 20.33 18.99
C ALA A 15 16.62 19.37 18.00
N LYS A 16 16.90 19.85 16.78
CA LYS A 16 17.63 19.07 15.76
C LYS A 16 19.05 18.73 16.19
N GLU A 17 19.76 19.70 16.78
CA GLU A 17 21.13 19.48 17.27
C GLU A 17 21.19 18.42 18.37
N LYS A 18 20.28 18.48 19.35
CA LYS A 18 20.17 17.46 20.40
C LYS A 18 19.87 16.07 19.84
N GLU A 19 19.02 15.98 18.83
CA GLU A 19 18.69 14.72 18.17
C GLU A 19 19.89 14.14 17.42
N GLN A 20 20.66 14.99 16.73
CA GLN A 20 21.90 14.59 16.06
C GLN A 20 22.97 14.12 17.06
N ILE A 21 23.16 14.81 18.18
CA ILE A 21 24.11 14.41 19.23
C ILE A 21 23.72 13.05 19.81
N ARG A 22 22.42 12.82 20.05
CA ARG A 22 21.90 11.52 20.52
C ARG A 22 22.18 10.40 19.52
N LEU A 23 21.96 10.66 18.23
CA LEU A 23 22.20 9.68 17.16
C LEU A 23 23.69 9.37 16.99
N LYS A 24 24.56 10.40 16.97
CA LYS A 24 26.02 10.20 16.89
C LYS A 24 26.57 9.40 18.07
N LYS A 25 26.09 9.67 19.29
CA LYS A 25 26.46 8.93 20.50
C LYS A 25 25.98 7.48 20.48
N LYS A 26 24.77 7.22 19.98
CA LYS A 26 24.21 5.86 19.84
C LYS A 26 25.00 5.02 18.83
N HIS A 27 25.54 5.63 17.78
CA HIS A 27 26.25 4.95 16.70
C HIS A 27 27.78 5.06 16.76
N GLN A 28 28.35 5.63 17.84
CA GLN A 28 29.81 5.80 18.04
C GLN A 28 30.51 6.47 16.85
N ILE A 29 29.90 7.53 16.30
CA ILE A 29 30.48 8.28 15.17
C ILE A 29 31.09 9.57 15.69
N ASP A 30 32.43 9.64 15.76
CA ASP A 30 33.22 10.80 16.22
C ASP A 30 33.42 11.88 15.14
N GLN A 31 32.76 11.77 13.99
CA GLN A 31 32.92 12.71 12.88
C GLN A 31 31.92 13.87 12.95
N GLU A 32 32.46 15.09 13.04
CA GLU A 32 31.67 16.32 13.21
C GLU A 32 30.83 16.66 11.97
N ASN A 33 31.33 16.32 10.77
CA ASN A 33 30.70 16.64 9.47
C ASN A 33 29.76 15.55 8.91
N VAL A 34 29.25 14.63 9.74
CA VAL A 34 28.35 13.56 9.29
C VAL A 34 26.97 13.73 9.91
N VAL A 35 25.94 13.84 9.06
CA VAL A 35 24.54 13.85 9.47
C VAL A 35 24.03 12.41 9.44
N VAL A 36 23.77 11.84 10.62
CA VAL A 36 23.21 10.49 10.75
C VAL A 36 21.70 10.55 10.53
N VAL A 37 21.21 9.88 9.48
CA VAL A 37 19.78 9.71 9.23
C VAL A 37 19.42 8.23 9.36
N GLU A 38 18.56 7.88 10.32
CA GLU A 38 18.00 6.53 10.40
C GLU A 38 17.00 6.34 9.25
N LYS A 39 17.40 5.60 8.22
CA LYS A 39 16.52 5.29 7.09
C LYS A 39 15.55 4.17 7.50
N SER A 40 14.30 4.51 7.78
CA SER A 40 13.27 3.51 8.03
C SER A 40 13.02 2.70 6.75
N ASN A 41 13.32 1.39 6.79
CA ASN A 41 13.08 0.48 5.67
C ASN A 41 11.59 0.08 5.53
N THR A 42 10.71 0.76 6.29
CA THR A 42 9.25 0.56 6.34
C THR A 42 8.63 0.58 4.95
N TYR A 43 9.10 1.46 4.05
CA TYR A 43 8.60 1.53 2.67
C TYR A 43 8.76 0.21 1.90
N LYS A 44 9.91 -0.47 2.01
CA LYS A 44 10.13 -1.76 1.34
C LYS A 44 9.25 -2.87 1.91
N PHE A 45 9.00 -2.82 3.21
CA PHE A 45 8.11 -3.77 3.89
C PHE A 45 6.66 -3.57 3.45
N THR A 46 6.17 -2.32 3.47
CA THR A 46 4.80 -2.00 3.07
C THR A 46 4.51 -2.42 1.63
N ILE A 47 5.42 -2.17 0.69
CA ILE A 47 5.24 -2.60 -0.72
C ILE A 47 5.17 -4.12 -0.83
N LYS A 48 6.08 -4.85 -0.16
CA LYS A 48 6.06 -6.32 -0.18
C LYS A 48 4.75 -6.87 0.39
N THR A 49 4.25 -6.28 1.47
CA THR A 49 2.97 -6.66 2.09
C THR A 49 1.80 -6.42 1.15
N ILE A 50 1.73 -5.26 0.48
CA ILE A 50 0.67 -4.95 -0.50
C ILE A 50 0.68 -5.95 -1.66
N ILE A 51 1.86 -6.26 -2.23
CA ILE A 51 1.96 -7.23 -3.32
C ILE A 51 1.50 -8.61 -2.87
N SER A 52 1.90 -9.04 -1.68
CA SER A 52 1.46 -10.32 -1.12
C SER A 52 -0.04 -10.37 -0.90
N PHE A 53 -0.62 -9.26 -0.44
CA PHE A 53 -2.06 -9.13 -0.22
C PHE A 53 -2.85 -9.19 -1.53
N ILE A 54 -2.39 -8.50 -2.58
CA ILE A 54 -3.00 -8.56 -3.91
C ILE A 54 -2.94 -10.00 -4.46
N LYS A 55 -1.81 -10.69 -4.29
CA LYS A 55 -1.69 -12.10 -4.68
C LYS A 55 -2.68 -12.99 -3.93
N LEU A 56 -2.84 -12.80 -2.63
CA LEU A 56 -3.80 -13.55 -1.83
C LEU A 56 -5.22 -13.34 -2.33
N ILE A 57 -5.62 -12.08 -2.57
CA ILE A 57 -6.94 -11.78 -3.13
C ILE A 57 -7.11 -12.45 -4.49
N ALA A 58 -6.12 -12.34 -5.37
CA ALA A 58 -6.18 -12.96 -6.69
C ALA A 58 -6.35 -14.48 -6.61
N THR A 59 -5.62 -15.15 -5.71
CA THR A 59 -5.76 -16.59 -5.48
C THR A 59 -7.15 -16.94 -4.96
N VAL A 60 -7.68 -16.22 -3.98
CA VAL A 60 -9.02 -16.47 -3.42
C VAL A 60 -10.10 -16.28 -4.48
N THR A 61 -10.05 -15.18 -5.24
CA THR A 61 -10.99 -14.92 -6.34
C THR A 61 -10.92 -16.03 -7.40
N LEU A 62 -9.71 -16.49 -7.74
CA LEU A 62 -9.52 -17.57 -8.70
C LEU A 62 -10.10 -18.90 -8.20
N LEU A 63 -9.95 -19.21 -6.90
CA LEU A 63 -10.57 -20.40 -6.29
C LEU A 63 -12.10 -20.34 -6.35
N ILE A 64 -12.69 -19.20 -5.99
CA ILE A 64 -14.15 -19.01 -6.06
C ILE A 64 -14.63 -19.16 -7.50
N LEU A 65 -13.93 -18.52 -8.45
CA LEU A 65 -14.26 -18.60 -9.87
C LEU A 65 -14.15 -20.04 -10.40
N ALA A 66 -13.15 -20.80 -9.94
CA ALA A 66 -12.98 -22.21 -10.29
C ALA A 66 -14.14 -23.07 -9.79
N VAL A 67 -14.62 -22.86 -8.56
CA VAL A 67 -15.77 -23.60 -8.01
C VAL A 67 -17.05 -23.31 -8.81
N ILE A 68 -17.30 -22.04 -9.13
CA ILE A 68 -18.46 -21.64 -9.95
C ILE A 68 -18.36 -22.23 -11.36
N GLY A 69 -17.18 -22.13 -11.98
CA GLY A 69 -16.92 -22.72 -13.29
C GLY A 69 -17.09 -24.24 -13.32
N LEU A 70 -16.62 -24.93 -12.28
CA LEU A 70 -16.80 -26.39 -12.17
C LEU A 70 -18.28 -26.76 -11.98
N THR A 71 -19.00 -26.02 -11.14
CA THR A 71 -20.42 -26.26 -10.87
C THR A 71 -21.26 -26.10 -12.14
N THR A 72 -21.03 -25.03 -12.91
CA THR A 72 -21.72 -24.78 -14.19
C THR A 72 -21.32 -25.76 -15.30
N LEU A 73 -20.14 -26.36 -15.22
CA LEU A 73 -19.71 -27.40 -16.14
C LEU A 73 -20.44 -28.73 -15.87
N VAL A 74 -20.52 -29.13 -14.59
CA VAL A 74 -21.14 -30.39 -14.16
C VAL A 74 -22.66 -30.38 -14.32
N TYR A 75 -23.31 -29.24 -14.08
CA TYR A 75 -24.77 -29.09 -14.19
C TYR A 75 -25.18 -28.37 -15.48
N PRO A 76 -25.58 -29.09 -16.54
CA PRO A 76 -25.89 -28.50 -17.84
C PRO A 76 -27.10 -27.55 -17.80
N THR A 77 -28.05 -27.77 -16.91
CA THR A 77 -29.22 -26.88 -16.72
C THR A 77 -28.82 -25.49 -16.26
N LEU A 78 -27.83 -25.39 -15.36
CA LEU A 78 -27.37 -24.12 -14.80
C LEU A 78 -26.54 -23.31 -15.80
N ARG A 79 -25.95 -23.95 -16.81
CA ARG A 79 -25.06 -23.30 -17.78
C ARG A 79 -25.77 -22.22 -18.59
N GLN A 80 -26.98 -22.50 -19.05
CA GLN A 80 -27.75 -21.59 -19.91
C GLN A 80 -28.15 -20.33 -19.11
N GLU A 81 -28.75 -20.52 -17.95
CA GLU A 81 -29.15 -19.42 -17.07
C GLU A 81 -27.96 -18.56 -16.63
N PHE A 82 -26.84 -19.19 -16.28
CA PHE A 82 -25.63 -18.48 -15.88
C PHE A 82 -25.05 -17.63 -17.01
N LEU A 83 -25.01 -18.15 -18.24
CA LEU A 83 -24.50 -17.41 -19.40
C LEU A 83 -25.39 -16.20 -19.74
N THR A 84 -26.71 -16.34 -19.67
CA THR A 84 -27.64 -15.23 -19.90
C THR A 84 -27.39 -14.10 -18.90
N ILE A 85 -27.36 -14.43 -17.61
CA ILE A 85 -27.11 -13.44 -16.55
C ILE A 85 -25.72 -12.80 -16.72
N PHE A 86 -24.70 -13.60 -17.06
CA PHE A 86 -23.35 -13.10 -17.26
C PHE A 86 -23.26 -12.09 -18.41
N LEU A 87 -23.89 -12.40 -19.55
CA LEU A 87 -23.93 -11.51 -20.72
C LEU A 87 -24.70 -10.22 -20.42
N ASP A 88 -25.84 -10.32 -19.74
CA ASP A 88 -26.65 -9.15 -19.36
C ASP A 88 -25.86 -8.21 -18.42
N VAL A 89 -25.19 -8.75 -17.41
CA VAL A 89 -24.34 -7.95 -16.51
C VAL A 89 -23.17 -7.34 -17.27
N PHE A 90 -22.55 -8.07 -18.19
CA PHE A 90 -21.44 -7.57 -19.00
C PHE A 90 -21.88 -6.43 -19.91
N ASP A 91 -23.03 -6.54 -20.55
CA ASP A 91 -23.60 -5.48 -21.38
C ASP A 91 -24.00 -4.26 -20.57
N GLN A 92 -24.60 -4.44 -19.38
CA GLN A 92 -24.86 -3.33 -18.45
C GLN A 92 -23.56 -2.61 -18.05
N PHE A 93 -22.50 -3.37 -17.74
CA PHE A 93 -21.22 -2.81 -17.34
C PHE A 93 -20.54 -2.05 -18.49
N LYS A 94 -20.60 -2.60 -19.70
CA LYS A 94 -20.09 -1.96 -20.92
C LYS A 94 -20.86 -0.68 -21.23
N ASN A 95 -22.18 -0.69 -21.07
CA ASN A 95 -23.02 0.50 -21.24
C ASN A 95 -22.71 1.56 -20.18
N PHE A 96 -22.46 1.15 -18.93
CA PHE A 96 -22.05 2.06 -17.86
C PHE A 96 -20.68 2.72 -18.13
N ILE A 97 -19.70 1.98 -18.64
CA ILE A 97 -18.37 2.51 -19.00
C ILE A 97 -18.41 3.40 -20.26
N LYS A 98 -19.32 3.10 -21.19
CA LYS A 98 -19.46 3.84 -22.45
C LYS A 98 -20.24 5.16 -22.28
N MET A 99 -20.98 5.31 -21.19
CA MET A 99 -21.67 6.54 -20.79
C MET A 99 -20.69 7.55 -20.20
#